data_AF-A0A2J8X8C7-F1
#
_entry.id   AF-A0A2J8X8C7-F1
#
_cell.length_a   1.000
_cell.length_b   1.000
_cell.length_c   1.000
_cell.angle_alpha   90.00
_cell.angle_beta   90.00
_cell.angle_gamma   90.00
#
_symmetry.space_group_name_H-M   'P 1'
#
loop_
_entity.id
_entity.type
_entity.pdbx_description
1 polymer ?
#
loop_
_entity_poly.entity_id
_entity_poly.type
_entity_poly.pdbx_seq_one_letter_code
_entity_poly.pdbx_strand_id
1 'polypeptide(L)'
;MAVLDTDLDHILPSSVLPPFWAKLVVGLVAIVCFARSYDGDFVFDDSEAIVNNKDLQAETPLGDLWHHDFWGSRLSSNTSHKSYRPLTVLTFRINYYLSGGFHPMGFHVVNILLHSGISVLMVDVFSVLFGGLQYTSKGRRLHLAPRSSLLAALLFAVHPVHTECVAGVVGRADLLCALFFLLSFLGYCKAFRE
;
A
#
# COMPACT_ATOMS: atom_id res chain seq x y z
N MET A 1 -14.85 30.22 16.36
CA MET A 1 -14.17 29.30 15.42
C MET A 1 -12.75 29.81 15.27
N ALA A 2 -11.77 29.08 15.80
CA ALA A 2 -10.38 29.40 15.51
C ALA A 2 -10.15 29.17 14.01
N VAL A 3 -9.74 30.21 13.30
CA VAL A 3 -9.21 30.08 11.94
C VAL A 3 -7.93 29.27 12.11
N LEU A 4 -7.99 27.98 11.81
CA LEU A 4 -6.80 27.15 11.74
C LEU A 4 -5.96 27.78 10.62
N ASP A 5 -4.78 28.31 10.98
CA ASP A 5 -3.85 28.86 10.00
C ASP A 5 -3.43 27.70 9.08
N THR A 6 -4.03 27.64 7.88
CA THR A 6 -3.82 26.51 6.95
C THR A 6 -2.48 26.59 6.24
N ASP A 7 -1.69 27.64 6.48
CA ASP A 7 -0.40 27.84 5.84
C ASP A 7 0.75 27.28 6.70
N LEU A 8 0.72 26.00 7.07
CA LEU A 8 1.81 25.34 7.84
C LEU A 8 3.21 25.50 7.21
N ASP A 9 3.25 25.82 5.93
CA ASP A 9 4.46 25.97 5.14
C ASP A 9 5.23 27.27 5.43
N HIS A 10 4.66 28.26 6.14
CA HIS A 10 5.35 29.51 6.52
C HIS A 10 6.58 29.29 7.41
N ILE A 11 6.66 28.13 8.10
CA ILE A 11 7.73 27.77 9.03
C ILE A 11 8.89 27.04 8.30
N LEU A 12 8.67 26.56 7.08
CA LEU A 12 9.60 25.66 6.38
C LEU A 12 10.41 26.41 5.28
N PRO A 13 11.73 26.16 5.15
CA PRO A 13 12.59 26.81 4.15
C PRO A 13 12.13 26.53 2.70
N SER A 14 12.52 27.42 1.78
CA SER A 14 11.75 27.78 0.58
C SER A 14 11.81 26.84 -0.64
N SER A 15 12.42 25.65 -0.58
CA SER A 15 12.50 24.77 -1.77
C SER A 15 11.22 23.95 -1.96
N VAL A 16 10.36 24.36 -2.89
CA VAL A 16 9.17 23.58 -3.29
C VAL A 16 9.54 22.64 -4.44
N LEU A 17 9.66 21.34 -4.16
CA LEU A 17 9.70 20.33 -5.22
C LEU A 17 8.33 20.32 -5.93
N PRO A 18 8.28 20.32 -7.27
CA PRO A 18 7.03 20.14 -7.99
C PRO A 18 6.35 18.82 -7.58
N PRO A 19 5.00 18.71 -7.60
CA PRO A 19 4.28 17.54 -7.08
C PRO A 19 4.75 16.20 -7.66
N PHE A 20 5.14 16.19 -8.93
CA PHE A 20 5.71 15.00 -9.58
C PHE A 20 7.02 14.56 -8.91
N TRP A 21 7.96 15.50 -8.71
CA TRP A 21 9.25 15.23 -8.07
C TRP A 21 9.08 14.86 -6.60
N ALA A 22 8.16 15.50 -5.87
CA ALA A 22 7.85 15.15 -4.48
C ALA A 22 7.41 13.68 -4.37
N LYS A 23 6.48 13.25 -5.23
CA LYS A 23 6.02 11.86 -5.30
C LYS A 23 7.14 10.89 -5.69
N LEU A 24 7.95 11.26 -6.70
CA LEU A 24 9.08 10.44 -7.11
C LEU A 24 10.08 10.22 -5.97
N VAL A 25 10.44 11.29 -5.25
CA VAL A 25 11.35 11.21 -4.10
C VAL A 25 10.78 10.30 -3.02
N VAL A 26 9.51 10.46 -2.64
CA VAL A 26 8.85 9.61 -1.63
C VAL A 26 8.84 8.14 -2.05
N GLY A 27 8.47 7.86 -3.30
CA GLY A 27 8.44 6.49 -3.82
C GLY A 27 9.82 5.83 -3.86
N LEU A 28 10.86 6.58 -4.26
CA LEU A 28 12.25 6.10 -4.27
C LEU A 28 12.77 5.86 -2.85
N VAL A 29 12.49 6.76 -1.91
CA VAL A 29 12.88 6.60 -0.50
C VAL A 29 12.21 5.36 0.11
N ALA A 30 10.91 5.15 -0.13
CA ALA A 30 10.20 3.94 0.30
C ALA A 30 10.86 2.67 -0.25
N ILE A 31 11.23 2.65 -1.54
CA ILE A 31 11.92 1.50 -2.14
C ILE A 31 13.29 1.28 -1.49
N VAL A 32 14.10 2.33 -1.33
CA VAL A 32 15.46 2.20 -0.76
C VAL A 32 15.42 1.68 0.68
N CYS A 33 14.49 2.17 1.51
CA CYS A 33 14.37 1.73 2.91
C CYS A 33 14.04 0.25 3.05
N PHE A 34 13.21 -0.29 2.15
CA PHE A 34 12.79 -1.69 2.19
C PHE A 34 13.48 -2.57 1.15
N ALA A 35 14.43 -2.04 0.36
CA ALA A 35 15.11 -2.80 -0.69
C ALA A 35 15.73 -4.07 -0.12
N ARG A 36 16.36 -4.03 1.05
CA ARG A 36 17.01 -5.21 1.64
C ARG A 36 16.05 -6.36 1.95
N SER A 37 14.73 -6.15 2.03
CA SER A 37 13.78 -7.25 2.22
C SER A 37 13.51 -8.05 0.95
N TYR A 38 14.01 -7.66 -0.24
CA TYR A 38 13.79 -8.44 -1.46
C TYR A 38 14.41 -9.84 -1.39
N ASP A 39 15.48 -9.99 -0.62
CA ASP A 39 16.29 -11.22 -0.51
C ASP A 39 15.89 -12.07 0.71
N GLY A 40 14.69 -11.84 1.25
CA GLY A 40 14.12 -12.65 2.31
C GLY A 40 13.56 -13.98 1.79
N ASP A 41 13.52 -14.97 2.68
CA ASP A 41 12.80 -16.23 2.46
C ASP A 41 11.34 -16.13 2.96
N PHE A 42 10.51 -17.10 2.59
CA PHE A 42 9.21 -17.28 3.23
C PHE A 42 9.41 -17.69 4.69
N VAL A 43 8.98 -16.83 5.62
CA VAL A 43 9.14 -17.04 7.06
C VAL A 43 7.82 -16.87 7.79
N PHE A 44 7.70 -17.52 8.96
CA PHE A 44 6.50 -17.46 9.82
C PHE A 44 5.23 -17.78 9.01
N ASP A 45 4.24 -16.89 9.06
CA ASP A 45 2.93 -17.01 8.43
C ASP A 45 2.99 -17.13 6.90
N ASP A 46 4.09 -16.72 6.25
CA ASP A 46 4.28 -16.91 4.81
C ASP A 46 4.25 -18.41 4.45
N SER A 47 4.74 -19.27 5.34
CA SER A 47 4.76 -20.72 5.14
C SER A 47 3.35 -21.27 4.95
N GLU A 48 2.42 -20.85 5.80
CA GLU A 48 1.03 -21.32 5.74
C GLU A 48 0.20 -20.57 4.70
N ALA A 49 0.32 -19.25 4.63
CA ALA A 49 -0.49 -18.43 3.73
C ALA A 49 -0.11 -18.59 2.24
N ILE A 50 1.13 -19.03 1.96
CA ILE A 50 1.69 -19.06 0.60
C ILE A 50 2.18 -20.45 0.25
N VAL A 51 3.17 -20.99 0.96
CA VAL A 51 3.85 -22.24 0.55
C VAL A 51 2.92 -23.45 0.67
N ASN A 52 2.23 -23.58 1.80
CA ASN A 52 1.33 -24.69 2.09
C ASN A 52 -0.11 -24.45 1.58
N ASN A 53 -0.41 -23.24 1.12
CA ASN A 53 -1.72 -22.89 0.60
C ASN A 53 -1.90 -23.39 -0.84
N LYS A 54 -2.75 -24.40 -1.01
CA LYS A 54 -3.05 -25.01 -2.32
C LYS A 54 -3.81 -24.08 -3.26
N ASP A 55 -4.40 -23.00 -2.77
CA ASP A 55 -5.16 -22.06 -3.60
C ASP A 55 -4.27 -21.29 -4.59
N LEU A 56 -2.96 -21.26 -4.35
CA LEU A 56 -1.98 -20.62 -5.24
C LEU A 56 -1.66 -21.46 -6.48
N GLN A 57 -1.99 -22.75 -6.48
CA GLN A 57 -1.60 -23.67 -7.54
C GLN A 57 -2.74 -23.88 -8.56
N ALA A 58 -2.42 -24.41 -9.74
CA ALA A 58 -3.37 -24.54 -10.86
C ALA A 58 -4.45 -25.59 -10.67
N GLU A 59 -4.17 -26.56 -9.80
CA GLU A 59 -5.02 -27.68 -9.46
C GLU A 59 -6.27 -27.21 -8.73
N THR A 60 -6.19 -26.10 -7.99
CA THR A 60 -7.34 -25.50 -7.30
C THR A 60 -8.11 -24.59 -8.27
N PRO A 61 -9.41 -24.83 -8.54
CA PRO A 61 -10.22 -23.95 -9.37
C PRO A 61 -10.23 -22.50 -8.86
N LEU A 62 -10.21 -21.51 -9.76
CA LEU A 62 -10.21 -20.09 -9.37
C LEU A 62 -11.44 -19.70 -8.54
N GLY A 63 -12.58 -20.35 -8.76
CA GLY A 63 -13.81 -20.09 -7.99
C GLY A 63 -13.70 -20.52 -6.52
N ASP A 64 -12.84 -21.48 -6.20
CA ASP A 64 -12.71 -22.01 -4.84
C ASP A 64 -12.10 -20.98 -3.87
N LEU A 65 -11.31 -20.03 -4.39
CA LEU A 65 -10.75 -18.93 -3.60
C LEU A 65 -11.85 -18.14 -2.87
N TRP A 66 -13.08 -18.09 -3.42
CA TRP A 66 -14.18 -17.33 -2.81
C TRP A 66 -14.88 -18.11 -1.68
N HIS A 67 -14.52 -19.39 -1.53
CA HIS A 67 -15.07 -20.29 -0.53
C HIS A 67 -14.02 -20.75 0.49
N HIS A 68 -12.76 -20.38 0.30
CA HIS A 68 -11.66 -20.67 1.21
C HIS A 68 -11.27 -19.44 2.04
N ASP A 69 -10.70 -19.69 3.21
CA ASP A 69 -10.07 -18.66 4.02
C ASP A 69 -8.67 -18.34 3.48
N PHE A 70 -8.06 -17.33 4.07
CA PHE A 70 -6.73 -16.84 3.72
C PHE A 70 -5.62 -17.90 3.74
N TRP A 71 -5.82 -18.99 4.48
CA TRP A 71 -4.86 -20.08 4.67
C TRP A 71 -5.15 -21.30 3.77
N GLY A 72 -6.16 -21.21 2.91
CA GLY A 72 -6.54 -22.28 1.97
C GLY A 72 -7.51 -23.31 2.53
N SER A 73 -8.13 -23.05 3.68
CA SER A 73 -9.15 -23.94 4.27
C SER A 73 -10.55 -23.49 3.89
N ARG A 74 -11.46 -24.42 3.58
CA ARG A 74 -12.88 -24.09 3.32
C ARG A 74 -13.50 -23.32 4.48
N LEU A 75 -14.12 -22.18 4.17
CA LEU A 75 -14.79 -21.31 5.15
C LEU A 75 -15.91 -22.01 5.92
N SER A 76 -16.51 -23.07 5.36
CA SER A 76 -17.51 -23.89 6.06
C SER A 76 -16.93 -24.85 7.09
N SER A 77 -15.63 -25.16 7.04
CA SER A 77 -14.97 -26.07 7.98
C SER A 77 -14.88 -25.49 9.40
N ASN A 78 -15.12 -26.29 10.43
CA ASN A 78 -14.93 -25.88 11.83
C ASN A 78 -13.47 -25.59 12.19
N THR A 79 -12.52 -26.09 11.40
CA THR A 79 -11.08 -25.85 11.60
C THR A 79 -10.57 -24.61 10.85
N SER A 80 -11.42 -23.94 10.08
CA SER A 80 -11.05 -22.71 9.36
C SER A 80 -10.94 -21.54 10.33
N HIS A 81 -9.96 -20.68 10.08
CA HIS A 81 -9.77 -19.42 10.82
C HIS A 81 -10.82 -18.35 10.46
N LYS A 82 -11.67 -18.63 9.45
CA LYS A 82 -12.71 -17.74 8.93
C LYS A 82 -12.20 -16.39 8.41
N SER A 83 -10.89 -16.25 8.24
CA SER A 83 -10.24 -15.04 7.72
C SER A 83 -10.46 -14.95 6.21
N TYR A 84 -11.41 -14.13 5.78
CA TYR A 84 -11.78 -14.00 4.37
C TYR A 84 -10.97 -12.88 3.68
N ARG A 85 -9.99 -13.25 2.83
CA ARG A 85 -9.09 -12.32 2.12
C ARG A 85 -8.80 -12.78 0.70
N PRO A 86 -9.84 -13.00 -0.10
CA PRO A 86 -9.71 -13.79 -1.31
C PRO A 86 -8.96 -13.04 -2.44
N LEU A 87 -9.04 -11.70 -2.46
CA LEU A 87 -8.25 -10.87 -3.38
C LEU A 87 -6.76 -10.95 -3.06
N THR A 88 -6.38 -11.02 -1.78
CA THR A 88 -4.98 -11.19 -1.39
C THR A 88 -4.44 -12.53 -1.88
N VAL A 89 -5.17 -13.62 -1.65
CA VAL A 89 -4.81 -14.97 -2.15
C VAL A 89 -4.70 -14.97 -3.68
N LEU A 90 -5.64 -14.31 -4.38
CA LEU A 90 -5.57 -14.15 -5.82
C LEU A 90 -4.28 -13.43 -6.26
N THR A 91 -3.85 -12.37 -5.56
CA THR A 91 -2.58 -11.71 -5.90
C THR A 91 -1.37 -12.61 -5.64
N PHE A 92 -1.39 -13.47 -4.61
CA PHE A 92 -0.33 -14.46 -4.40
C PHE A 92 -0.31 -15.51 -5.50
N ARG A 93 -1.48 -16.01 -5.92
CA ARG A 93 -1.63 -16.94 -7.03
C ARG A 93 -1.09 -16.36 -8.35
N ILE A 94 -1.47 -15.13 -8.67
CA ILE A 94 -0.93 -14.42 -9.86
C ILE A 94 0.58 -14.30 -9.75
N ASN A 95 1.10 -13.93 -8.58
CA ASN A 95 2.54 -13.80 -8.35
C ASN A 95 3.26 -15.15 -8.52
N TYR A 96 2.70 -16.24 -8.00
CA TYR A 96 3.23 -17.59 -8.15
C TYR A 96 3.41 -17.96 -9.62
N TYR A 97 2.39 -17.71 -10.46
CA TYR A 97 2.50 -17.98 -11.90
C TYR A 97 3.52 -17.09 -12.61
N LEU A 98 3.52 -15.78 -12.32
CA LEU A 98 4.46 -14.85 -12.93
C LEU A 98 5.91 -15.15 -12.54
N SER A 99 6.13 -15.62 -11.31
CA SER A 99 7.44 -16.03 -10.82
C SER A 99 7.81 -17.46 -11.23
N GLY A 100 6.92 -18.23 -11.88
CA GLY A 100 7.18 -19.63 -12.25
C GLY A 100 7.35 -20.56 -11.05
N GLY A 101 6.73 -20.25 -9.91
CA GLY A 101 6.81 -21.03 -8.68
C GLY A 101 6.96 -20.20 -7.41
N PHE A 102 7.35 -20.87 -6.32
CA PHE A 102 7.61 -20.27 -5.00
C PHE A 102 9.00 -19.61 -4.96
N HIS A 103 9.14 -18.46 -5.63
CA HIS A 103 10.36 -17.65 -5.59
C HIS A 103 10.14 -16.40 -4.71
N PRO A 104 10.63 -16.38 -3.44
CA PRO A 104 10.34 -15.33 -2.46
C PRO A 104 10.56 -13.91 -2.98
N MET A 105 11.66 -13.70 -3.71
CA MET A 105 12.04 -12.39 -4.24
C MET A 105 10.91 -11.71 -5.01
N GLY A 106 10.22 -12.45 -5.88
CA GLY A 106 9.12 -11.88 -6.67
C GLY A 106 7.98 -11.39 -5.79
N PHE A 107 7.75 -12.06 -4.65
CA PHE A 107 6.70 -11.68 -3.72
C PHE A 107 7.07 -10.46 -2.88
N HIS A 108 8.30 -10.40 -2.38
CA HIS A 108 8.81 -9.24 -1.64
C HIS A 108 8.85 -7.99 -2.51
N VAL A 109 9.28 -8.11 -3.78
CA VAL A 109 9.29 -6.98 -4.73
C VAL A 109 7.88 -6.38 -4.88
N VAL A 110 6.83 -7.20 -5.00
CA VAL A 110 5.45 -6.69 -5.07
C VAL A 110 5.06 -5.92 -3.80
N ASN A 111 5.44 -6.41 -2.61
CA ASN A 111 5.13 -5.69 -1.36
C ASN A 111 5.89 -4.34 -1.28
N ILE A 112 7.16 -4.30 -1.68
CA ILE A 112 7.95 -3.07 -1.75
C ILE A 112 7.31 -2.06 -2.73
N LEU A 113 6.86 -2.53 -3.90
CA LEU A 113 6.18 -1.68 -4.88
C LEU A 113 4.83 -1.19 -4.39
N LEU A 114 4.06 -2.03 -3.68
CA LEU A 114 2.81 -1.61 -3.05
C LEU A 114 3.05 -0.54 -1.98
N HIS A 115 4.03 -0.72 -1.09
CA HIS A 115 4.40 0.28 -0.08
C HIS A 115 4.86 1.60 -0.70
N SER A 116 5.65 1.53 -1.78
CA SER A 116 6.05 2.70 -2.56
C SER A 116 4.83 3.44 -3.14
N GLY A 117 3.88 2.71 -3.74
CA GLY A 117 2.62 3.27 -4.24
C GLY A 117 1.76 3.91 -3.15
N ILE A 118 1.61 3.25 -2.01
CA ILE A 118 0.88 3.76 -0.84
C ILE A 118 1.54 5.04 -0.33
N SER A 119 2.86 5.05 -0.18
CA SER A 119 3.62 6.22 0.27
C SER A 119 3.47 7.40 -0.68
N VAL A 120 3.44 7.15 -2.00
CA VAL A 120 3.15 8.18 -3.01
C VAL A 120 1.74 8.76 -2.86
N LEU A 121 0.74 7.93 -2.57
CA LEU A 121 -0.63 8.39 -2.31
C LEU A 121 -0.73 9.20 -1.02
N MET A 122 0.09 8.89 0.00
CA MET A 122 0.11 9.63 1.26
C MET A 122 0.49 11.10 1.08
N VAL A 123 1.25 11.46 0.04
CA VAL A 123 1.47 12.88 -0.33
C VAL A 123 0.13 13.56 -0.53
N ASP A 124 -0.76 12.99 -1.35
CA ASP A 124 -2.08 13.56 -1.64
C ASP A 124 -2.99 13.52 -0.39
N VAL A 125 -2.91 12.47 0.43
CA VAL A 125 -3.69 12.34 1.66
C VAL A 125 -3.34 13.45 2.65
N PHE A 126 -2.05 13.64 2.95
CA PHE A 126 -1.61 14.72 3.82
C PHE A 126 -1.89 16.11 3.21
N SER A 127 -1.85 16.23 1.88
CA SER A 127 -2.31 17.44 1.19
C SER A 127 -3.76 17.77 1.56
N VAL A 128 -4.65 16.77 1.56
CA VAL A 128 -6.07 16.93 1.92
C VAL A 128 -6.21 17.26 3.40
N LEU A 129 -5.51 16.52 4.27
CA LEU A 129 -5.63 16.65 5.73
C LEU A 129 -5.13 18.00 6.24
N PHE A 130 -4.08 18.57 5.64
CA PHE A 130 -3.59 19.90 5.97
C PHE A 130 -4.37 21.03 5.28
N GLY A 131 -5.48 20.71 4.60
CA GLY A 131 -6.30 21.71 3.89
C GLY A 131 -5.67 22.26 2.62
N GLY A 132 -4.53 21.69 2.19
CA GLY A 132 -3.72 22.20 1.09
C GLY A 132 -4.15 21.72 -0.31
N LEU A 133 -4.90 20.62 -0.43
CA LEU A 133 -5.30 20.12 -1.75
C LEU A 133 -6.54 20.85 -2.28
N GLN A 134 -6.35 21.64 -3.34
CA GLN A 134 -7.42 22.32 -4.07
C GLN A 134 -7.43 21.90 -5.54
N TYR A 135 -8.58 22.07 -6.18
CA TYR A 135 -8.75 21.85 -7.61
C TYR A 135 -9.16 23.17 -8.25
N THR A 136 -8.48 23.57 -9.31
CA THR A 136 -8.92 24.73 -10.09
C THR A 136 -10.17 24.38 -10.89
N SER A 137 -10.92 25.39 -11.36
CA SER A 137 -12.07 25.22 -12.25
C SER A 137 -11.76 24.48 -13.56
N LYS A 138 -10.47 24.34 -13.92
CA LYS A 138 -9.98 23.56 -15.06
C LYS A 138 -9.53 22.14 -14.68
N GLY A 139 -9.85 21.69 -13.46
CA GLY A 139 -9.45 20.37 -12.93
C GLY A 139 -7.97 20.25 -12.55
N ARG A 140 -7.20 21.35 -12.54
CA ARG A 140 -5.78 21.31 -12.19
C ARG A 140 -5.63 21.17 -10.68
N ARG A 141 -4.83 20.21 -10.23
CA ARG A 141 -4.46 20.05 -8.82
C ARG A 141 -3.56 21.19 -8.39
N LEU A 142 -3.96 21.88 -7.33
CA LEU A 142 -3.16 22.88 -6.63
C LEU A 142 -2.88 22.36 -5.23
N HIS A 143 -1.62 22.47 -4.82
CA HIS A 143 -1.19 21.99 -3.53
C HIS A 143 -0.61 23.18 -2.74
N LEU A 144 -1.35 23.62 -1.73
CA LEU A 144 -1.05 24.81 -0.92
C LEU A 144 -0.16 24.50 0.30
N ALA A 145 -0.08 23.23 0.72
CA ALA A 145 0.84 22.78 1.78
C ALA A 145 1.84 21.70 1.28
N PRO A 146 2.59 21.96 0.19
CA PRO A 146 3.43 20.96 -0.45
C PRO A 146 4.61 20.50 0.40
N ARG A 147 5.12 21.33 1.34
CA ARG A 147 6.26 20.95 2.17
C ARG A 147 5.83 20.06 3.33
N SER A 148 4.78 20.47 4.04
CA SER A 148 4.25 19.75 5.20
C SER A 148 3.80 18.34 4.81
N SER A 149 3.09 18.22 3.70
CA SER A 149 2.66 16.94 3.13
C SER A 149 3.81 16.05 2.65
N LEU A 150 4.84 16.62 2.01
CA LEU A 150 6.04 15.90 1.61
C LEU A 150 6.76 15.34 2.85
N LEU A 151 6.98 16.16 3.88
CA LEU A 151 7.65 15.73 5.10
C LEU A 151 6.86 14.62 5.80
N ALA A 152 5.54 14.78 5.92
CA ALA A 152 4.68 13.76 6.51
C ALA A 152 4.69 12.45 5.70
N ALA A 153 4.68 12.53 4.36
CA ALA A 153 4.76 11.35 3.49
C ALA A 153 6.14 10.66 3.56
N LEU A 154 7.22 11.43 3.68
CA LEU A 154 8.57 10.87 3.90
C LEU A 154 8.66 10.17 5.25
N LEU A 155 8.15 10.79 6.32
CA LEU A 155 8.09 10.18 7.64
C LEU A 155 7.31 8.87 7.61
N PHE A 156 6.16 8.82 6.92
CA PHE A 156 5.41 7.59 6.69
C PHE A 156 6.24 6.55 5.92
N ALA A 157 6.84 6.95 4.79
CA ALA A 157 7.57 6.04 3.91
C ALA A 157 8.72 5.30 4.61
N VAL A 158 9.44 5.98 5.52
CA VAL A 158 10.61 5.44 6.22
C VAL A 158 10.27 4.81 7.57
N HIS A 159 9.01 4.89 8.03
CA HIS A 159 8.69 4.53 9.40
C HIS A 159 8.86 3.02 9.64
N PRO A 160 9.65 2.60 10.66
CA PRO A 160 9.95 1.18 10.89
C PRO A 160 8.72 0.35 11.30
N VAL A 161 7.61 0.99 11.70
CA VAL A 161 6.33 0.32 11.97
C VAL A 161 5.84 -0.49 10.76
N HIS A 162 6.23 -0.12 9.54
CA HIS A 162 5.81 -0.82 8.32
C HIS A 162 6.63 -2.09 8.04
N THR A 163 7.67 -2.38 8.83
CA THR A 163 8.58 -3.50 8.56
C THR A 163 7.85 -4.83 8.44
N GLU A 164 6.91 -5.13 9.34
CA GLU A 164 6.16 -6.38 9.30
C GLU A 164 5.30 -6.49 8.03
N CYS A 165 4.55 -5.43 7.70
CA CYS A 165 3.66 -5.43 6.53
C CYS A 165 4.40 -5.44 5.19
N VAL A 166 5.62 -4.88 5.14
CA VAL A 166 6.40 -4.76 3.89
C VAL A 166 7.37 -5.93 3.71
N ALA A 167 8.10 -6.28 4.76
CA ALA A 167 9.10 -7.36 4.70
C ALA A 167 8.44 -8.74 4.76
N GLY A 168 7.39 -8.94 5.57
CA GLY A 168 6.62 -10.19 5.56
C GLY A 168 5.75 -10.27 4.31
N VAL A 169 5.80 -11.37 3.57
CA VAL A 169 5.04 -11.48 2.32
C VAL A 169 3.53 -11.47 2.59
N VAL A 170 3.10 -12.13 3.66
CA VAL A 170 1.74 -12.18 4.18
C VAL A 170 1.14 -10.79 4.43
N GLY A 171 2.00 -9.80 4.75
CA GLY A 171 1.65 -8.40 4.94
C GLY A 171 1.06 -7.72 3.71
N ARG A 172 1.08 -8.38 2.55
CA ARG A 172 0.35 -7.96 1.34
C ARG A 172 -1.13 -7.70 1.60
N ALA A 173 -1.74 -8.41 2.56
CA ALA A 173 -3.13 -8.16 2.96
C ALA A 173 -3.33 -6.71 3.45
N ASP A 174 -2.43 -6.23 4.30
CA ASP A 174 -2.50 -4.87 4.86
C ASP A 174 -2.16 -3.83 3.80
N LEU A 175 -1.18 -4.10 2.93
CA LEU A 175 -0.80 -3.21 1.84
C LEU A 175 -1.95 -3.03 0.83
N LEU A 176 -2.61 -4.11 0.42
CA LEU A 176 -3.76 -4.01 -0.49
C LEU A 176 -4.93 -3.27 0.18
N CYS A 177 -5.21 -3.56 1.45
CA CYS A 177 -6.23 -2.86 2.22
C CYS A 177 -5.95 -1.34 2.26
N ALA A 178 -4.73 -0.95 2.63
CA ALA A 178 -4.30 0.44 2.65
C ALA A 178 -4.41 1.09 1.27
N LEU A 179 -3.92 0.43 0.21
CA LEU A 179 -4.00 0.96 -1.16
C LEU A 179 -5.45 1.27 -1.57
N PHE A 180 -6.36 0.30 -1.46
CA PHE A 180 -7.75 0.50 -1.87
C PHE A 180 -8.50 1.49 -0.98
N PHE A 181 -8.21 1.49 0.33
CA PHE A 181 -8.76 2.49 1.24
C PHE A 181 -8.32 3.91 0.85
N LEU A 182 -7.02 4.13 0.60
CA LEU A 182 -6.51 5.44 0.22
C LEU A 182 -7.05 5.90 -1.14
N LEU A 183 -7.14 5.00 -2.13
CA LEU A 183 -7.76 5.31 -3.42
C LEU A 183 -9.23 5.71 -3.27
N SER A 184 -9.98 4.97 -2.44
CA SER A 184 -11.38 5.28 -2.14
C SER A 184 -11.51 6.65 -1.44
N PHE A 185 -10.69 6.89 -0.41
CA PHE A 185 -10.67 8.16 0.32
C PHE A 185 -10.35 9.35 -0.60
N LEU A 186 -9.30 9.25 -1.41
CA LEU A 186 -8.93 10.31 -2.35
C LEU A 186 -10.01 10.52 -3.43
N GLY A 187 -10.64 9.45 -3.90
CA GLY A 187 -11.79 9.52 -4.81
C GLY A 187 -12.98 10.24 -4.19
N TYR A 188 -13.32 9.92 -2.93
CA TYR A 188 -14.36 10.58 -2.16
C TYR A 188 -14.05 12.08 -1.97
N CYS A 189 -12.84 12.43 -1.54
CA CYS A 189 -12.44 13.83 -1.35
C CYS A 189 -12.44 14.63 -2.65
N LYS A 190 -12.18 13.99 -3.79
CA LYS A 190 -12.30 14.63 -5.10
C LYS A 190 -13.77 14.91 -5.43
N ALA A 191 -14.65 13.93 -5.25
CA ALA A 191 -16.07 14.06 -5.58
C ALA A 191 -16.80 15.12 -4.74
N PHE A 192 -16.43 15.31 -3.47
CA PHE A 192 -17.04 16.31 -2.58
C PHE A 192 -16.49 17.74 -2.72
N ARG A 193 -15.45 17.95 -3.54
CA ARG A 193 -14.87 19.27 -3.82
C ARG A 193 -15.26 19.82 -5.20
N GLU A 194 -16.03 19.06 -5.99
CA GLU A 194 -16.76 19.51 -7.17
C GLU A 194 -18.13 20.06 -6.74
#